data_AF-A0A522BY02-F1
#
_entry.id   AF-A0A522BY02-F1
#
_cell.length_a   1.000
_cell.length_b   1.000
_cell.length_c   1.000
_cell.angle_alpha   90.00
_cell.angle_beta   90.00
_cell.angle_gamma   90.00
#
_symmetry.space_group_name_H-M   'P 1'
#
loop_
_entity.id
_entity.type
_entity.pdbx_description
1 polymer ?
#
loop_
_entity_poly.entity_id
_entity_poly.type
_entity_poly.pdbx_seq_one_letter_code
_entity_poly.pdbx_strand_id
1 'polypeptide(L)'
;MIKETIIGEIKKSHYEVMRFTVVEDDVIGKRYLDVRIFFRNGRGHLIPTKKGVCMGVRRIQTAMQFMKQAYDMLTSEDAEDSVTEAVVGAGDAGEGG
;
A
#
# COMPACT_ATOMS: atom_id res chain seq x y z
N MET A 1 -7.60 17.51 -10.67
CA MET A 1 -8.33 16.27 -10.33
C MET A 1 -7.38 15.41 -9.52
N ILE A 2 -7.86 14.65 -8.54
CA ILE A 2 -7.03 13.66 -7.83
C ILE A 2 -7.40 12.30 -8.39
N LYS A 3 -6.41 11.57 -8.90
CA LYS A 3 -6.55 10.19 -9.37
C LYS A 3 -5.77 9.27 -8.45
N GLU A 4 -6.45 8.25 -7.94
CA GLU A 4 -5.86 7.24 -7.06
C GLU A 4 -5.83 5.90 -7.78
N THR A 5 -4.67 5.24 -7.78
CA THR A 5 -4.49 3.88 -8.32
C THR A 5 -3.96 2.99 -7.22
N ILE A 6 -4.77 2.01 -6.81
CA ILE A 6 -4.36 1.00 -5.82
C ILE A 6 -3.39 0.04 -6.49
N ILE A 7 -2.20 -0.10 -5.91
CA ILE A 7 -1.16 -1.02 -6.39
C ILE A 7 -1.31 -2.39 -5.71
N GLY A 8 -1.69 -2.39 -4.43
CA GLY A 8 -1.87 -3.62 -3.68
C GLY A 8 -2.19 -3.38 -2.21
N GLU A 9 -2.50 -4.48 -1.53
CA GLU A 9 -2.89 -4.51 -0.14
C GLU A 9 -2.18 -5.65 0.59
N ILE A 10 -1.70 -5.37 1.81
CA ILE A 10 -1.15 -6.37 2.73
C ILE A 10 -2.09 -6.46 3.93
N LYS A 11 -2.66 -7.64 4.15
CA LYS A 11 -3.51 -7.90 5.32
C LYS A 11 -2.64 -7.97 6.58
N LYS A 12 -2.84 -7.05 7.52
CA LYS A 12 -2.13 -7.05 8.81
C LYS A 12 -2.86 -7.86 9.87
N SER A 13 -4.20 -7.83 9.85
CA SER A 13 -5.05 -8.57 10.78
C SER A 13 -6.42 -8.82 10.16
N HIS A 14 -7.37 -9.32 10.96
CA HIS A 14 -8.77 -9.41 10.52
C HIS A 14 -9.38 -8.03 10.22
N TYR A 15 -8.95 -6.99 10.91
CA TYR A 15 -9.54 -5.66 10.84
C TYR A 15 -8.67 -4.62 10.16
N GLU A 16 -7.38 -4.90 9.94
CA GLU A 16 -6.44 -3.92 9.39
C GLU A 16 -5.79 -4.39 8.09
N VAL A 17 -5.72 -3.47 7.13
CA VAL A 17 -5.04 -3.65 5.85
C VAL A 17 -4.09 -2.48 5.62
N MET A 18 -2.86 -2.77 5.18
CA MET A 18 -1.94 -1.76 4.66
C MET A 18 -2.14 -1.67 3.15
N ARG A 19 -2.58 -0.52 2.66
CA ARG A 19 -2.83 -0.27 1.24
C ARG A 19 -1.75 0.62 0.66
N PHE A 20 -1.29 0.28 -0.54
CA PHE A 20 -0.33 1.02 -1.34
C PHE A 20 -1.07 1.68 -2.52
N THR A 21 -1.09 3.00 -2.56
CA THR A 21 -1.83 3.77 -3.56
C THR A 21 -0.91 4.78 -4.23
N VAL A 22 -0.82 4.75 -5.56
CA VAL A 22 -0.24 5.85 -6.32
C VAL A 22 -1.29 6.93 -6.48
N VAL A 23 -0.96 8.14 -6.03
CA VAL A 23 -1.82 9.32 -6.14
C VAL A 23 -1.21 10.29 -7.13
N GLU A 24 -2.03 10.70 -8.10
CA GLU A 24 -1.74 11.72 -9.09
C GLU A 24 -2.65 12.91 -8.80
N ASP A 25 -2.06 14.01 -8.33
CA ASP A 25 -2.76 15.26 -8.08
C ASP A 25 -2.44 16.25 -9.20
N ASP A 26 -3.37 16.38 -10.14
CA ASP A 26 -3.23 17.30 -11.28
C ASP A 26 -3.36 18.76 -10.89
N VAL A 27 -3.90 19.06 -9.69
CA VAL A 27 -4.04 20.44 -9.21
C VAL A 27 -2.69 20.95 -8.69
N ILE A 28 -1.95 20.08 -8.01
CA ILE A 28 -0.65 20.42 -7.41
C ILE A 28 0.51 19.94 -8.31
N GLY A 29 0.22 19.19 -9.38
CA GLY A 29 1.21 18.61 -10.30
C GLY A 29 2.13 17.60 -9.63
N LYS A 30 1.64 16.87 -8.62
CA LYS A 30 2.45 15.98 -7.80
C LYS A 30 1.96 14.54 -7.89
N ARG A 31 2.92 13.63 -8.10
CA ARG A 31 2.72 12.19 -8.01
C ARG A 31 3.47 11.63 -6.80
N TYR A 32 2.78 10.85 -5.99
CA TYR A 32 3.36 10.24 -4.79
C TYR A 32 2.72 8.88 -4.50
N LEU A 33 3.41 8.09 -3.70
CA LEU A 33 2.90 6.84 -3.14
C LEU A 33 2.36 7.13 -1.73
N ASP A 34 1.08 6.90 -1.49
CA ASP A 34 0.50 6.82 -0.14
C ASP A 34 0.51 5.36 0.30
N VAL A 35 1.17 5.09 1.43
CA VAL A 35 1.11 3.79 2.11
C VAL A 35 0.41 4.00 3.43
N ARG A 36 -0.79 3.43 3.59
CA ARG A 36 -1.68 3.78 4.70
C ARG A 36 -2.39 2.57 5.25
N ILE A 37 -2.60 2.58 6.57
CA ILE A 37 -3.43 1.59 7.24
C ILE A 37 -4.90 1.98 7.11
N PHE A 38 -5.71 1.02 6.68
CA PHE A 38 -7.16 1.09 6.64
C PHE A 38 -7.73 0.12 7.67
N PHE A 39 -8.79 0.56 8.36
CA PHE A 39 -9.55 -0.28 9.28
C PHE A 39 -10.84 -0.74 8.60
N ARG A 40 -11.15 -2.04 8.69
CA ARG A 40 -12.41 -2.61 8.25
C ARG A 40 -13.47 -2.36 9.32
N ASN A 41 -14.43 -1.51 9.02
CA ASN A 41 -15.55 -1.25 9.93
C ASN A 41 -16.53 -2.44 9.98
N GLY A 42 -17.51 -2.39 10.88
CA GLY A 42 -18.52 -3.46 11.04
C GLY A 42 -19.42 -3.70 9.81
N ARG A 43 -19.33 -2.88 8.76
CA ARG A 43 -20.02 -3.07 7.47
C ARG A 43 -19.09 -3.66 6.40
N GLY A 44 -17.86 -4.00 6.74
CA GLY A 44 -16.85 -4.51 5.81
C GLY A 44 -16.14 -3.43 4.99
N HIS A 45 -16.43 -2.14 5.19
CA HIS A 45 -15.78 -1.06 4.44
C HIS A 45 -14.43 -0.71 5.03
N LEU A 46 -13.46 -0.44 4.16
CA LEU A 46 -12.12 0.00 4.55
C LEU A 46 -12.11 1.53 4.73
N ILE A 47 -11.80 1.97 5.95
CA ILE A 47 -11.73 3.39 6.33
C ILE A 47 -10.27 3.77 6.53
N PRO A 48 -9.75 4.80 5.84
CA PRO A 48 -8.36 5.22 5.99
C PRO A 48 -8.11 5.75 7.42
N THR A 49 -6.96 5.42 7.98
CA THR A 49 -6.52 5.97 9.26
C THR A 49 -5.50 7.10 9.07
N LYS A 50 -5.19 7.81 10.14
CA LYS A 50 -4.07 8.77 10.18
C LYS A 50 -2.69 8.07 10.14
N LYS A 51 -2.63 6.75 10.33
CA LYS A 51 -1.39 5.97 10.29
C LYS A 51 -1.03 5.65 8.83
N GLY A 52 -0.15 6.45 8.26
CA GLY A 52 0.34 6.26 6.89
C GLY A 52 1.41 7.28 6.54
N VAL A 53 2.07 7.06 5.41
CA VAL A 53 3.13 7.92 4.91
C VAL A 53 2.93 8.17 3.41
N CYS A 54 3.05 9.44 3.02
CA CYS A 54 3.09 9.84 1.62
C CYS A 54 4.55 10.08 1.20
N MET A 55 4.99 9.41 0.14
CA MET A 55 6.35 9.49 -0.37
C MET A 55 6.35 9.94 -1.83
N GLY A 56 7.05 11.04 -2.13
CA GLY A 56 7.32 11.43 -3.52
C GLY A 56 8.30 10.46 -4.19
N VAL A 57 8.26 10.40 -5.52
CA VAL A 57 8.99 9.44 -6.37
C VAL A 57 10.46 9.24 -5.96
N ARG A 58 11.20 10.32 -5.70
CA ARG A 58 12.62 10.25 -5.33
C ARG A 58 12.88 9.47 -4.04
N ARG A 59 11.96 9.52 -3.06
CA ARG A 59 12.10 8.82 -1.78
C ARG A 59 11.72 7.34 -1.87
N ILE A 60 10.85 6.98 -2.81
CA ILE A 60 10.40 5.60 -3.01
C ILE A 60 11.59 4.71 -3.37
N GLN A 61 12.46 5.16 -4.27
CA GLN A 61 13.63 4.38 -4.70
C GLN A 61 14.55 4.04 -3.51
N THR A 62 14.85 5.03 -2.66
CA THR A 62 15.65 4.79 -1.45
C THR A 62 14.92 3.89 -0.45
N ALA A 63 13.61 4.09 -0.26
CA ALA A 63 12.82 3.25 0.62
C ALA A 63 12.82 1.78 0.16
N MET A 64 12.75 1.51 -1.15
CA MET A 64 12.85 0.15 -1.70
C MET A 64 14.18 -0.52 -1.37
N GLN A 65 15.29 0.22 -1.44
CA GLN A 65 16.61 -0.30 -1.07
C GLN A 65 16.67 -0.66 0.42
N PHE A 66 16.16 0.20 1.29
CA PHE A 66 16.13 -0.08 2.73
C PHE A 66 15.19 -1.22 3.09
N MET A 67 14.01 -1.30 2.45
CA MET A 67 13.10 -2.42 2.65
C MET A 67 13.71 -3.75 2.20
N LYS A 68 14.46 -3.75 1.07
CA LYS A 68 15.19 -4.95 0.65
C LYS A 68 16.28 -5.33 1.66
N GLN A 69 17.08 -4.39 2.11
CA GLN A 69 18.11 -4.68 3.14
C GLN A 69 17.48 -5.21 4.42
N ALA A 70 16.38 -4.61 4.88
CA ALA A 70 15.63 -5.09 6.02
C ALA A 70 15.11 -6.52 5.79
N TYR A 71 14.57 -6.82 4.60
CA TYR A 71 14.16 -8.17 4.24
C TYR A 71 15.33 -9.16 4.29
N ASP A 72 16.48 -8.82 3.69
CA ASP A 72 17.66 -9.68 3.69
C ASP A 72 18.15 -9.96 5.13
N MET A 73 18.13 -8.94 6.01
CA MET A 73 18.47 -9.09 7.44
C MET A 73 17.45 -9.91 8.23
N LEU A 74 16.16 -9.83 7.86
CA LEU A 74 15.07 -10.56 8.52
C LEU A 74 14.92 -11.99 8.00
N THR A 75 15.61 -12.38 6.92
CA THR A 75 15.48 -13.71 6.30
C THR A 75 16.81 -14.46 6.21
N SER A 76 17.91 -13.86 6.67
CA SER A 76 19.17 -14.55 6.86
C SER A 76 19.04 -15.55 8.01
N GLU A 77 18.79 -16.82 7.68
CA GLU A 77 18.84 -18.11 8.43
C GLU A 77 18.43 -18.20 9.92
N ASP A 78 18.00 -17.13 10.60
CA ASP A 78 17.62 -17.12 12.02
C ASP A 78 16.21 -16.54 12.30
N ALA A 79 15.33 -16.42 11.30
CA ALA A 79 13.98 -15.89 11.52
C ALA A 79 12.92 -16.66 10.73
N GLU A 80 12.38 -17.71 11.35
CA GLU A 80 11.05 -18.21 11.02
C GLU A 80 10.02 -17.15 11.43
N ASP A 81 9.30 -16.55 10.47
CA ASP A 81 7.83 -16.57 10.51
C ASP A 81 7.10 -15.89 9.34
N SER A 82 6.10 -16.63 8.83
CA SER A 82 4.86 -16.25 8.15
C SER A 82 4.91 -15.40 6.86
N VAL A 83 4.83 -16.10 5.74
CA VAL A 83 4.42 -15.55 4.43
C VAL A 83 3.00 -14.99 4.53
N THR A 84 2.82 -13.69 4.28
CA THR A 84 1.50 -13.05 4.16
C THR A 84 1.12 -12.94 2.68
N GLU A 85 -0.05 -13.50 2.33
CA GLU A 85 -0.57 -13.49 0.96
C GLU A 85 -0.82 -12.04 0.47
N ALA A 86 -0.13 -11.68 -0.61
CA ALA A 86 -0.42 -10.48 -1.38
C ALA A 86 -1.70 -10.71 -2.19
N VAL A 87 -2.79 -10.04 -1.85
CA VAL A 87 -4.04 -10.11 -2.61
C VAL A 87 -4.00 -9.01 -3.67
N VAL A 88 -3.82 -9.41 -4.93
CA VAL A 88 -3.83 -8.49 -6.07
C VAL A 88 -5.29 -8.22 -6.43
N GLY A 89 -5.79 -7.02 -6.11
CA GLY A 89 -7.11 -6.58 -6.56
C GLY A 89 -7.07 -6.17 -8.02
N ALA A 90 -7.62 -6.99 -8.91
CA ALA A 90 -7.86 -6.64 -10.31
C ALA A 90 -8.82 -5.43 -10.38
N GLY A 91 -8.40 -4.38 -11.07
CA GLY A 91 -9.26 -3.25 -11.37
C GLY A 91 -10.39 -3.69 -12.31
N ASP A 92 -11.63 -3.51 -11.87
CA ASP A 92 -12.81 -3.59 -12.72
C ASP A 92 -12.88 -2.30 -13.55
N ALA A 93 -12.45 -2.39 -14.81
CA ALA A 93 -12.69 -1.37 -15.81
C ALA A 93 -14.14 -1.57 -16.29
N GLY A 94 -14.99 -0.58 -16.01
CA GLY A 94 -16.36 -0.59 -16.49
C GLY A 94 -16.42 -0.64 -18.02
N GLU A 95 -17.36 -1.43 -18.53
CA GLU A 95 -17.92 -1.23 -19.87
C GLU A 95 -19.36 -0.75 -19.69
N GLY A 96 -19.62 0.44 -20.25
CA GLY A 96 -20.97 0.93 -20.48
C GLY A 96 -21.63 0.17 -21.63
N GLY A 97 -22.95 0.06 -21.53
CA GLY A 97 -23.88 -0.34 -22.58
C GLY A 97 -25.24 0.20 -22.22
#